data_AF-A0A3M6I9M4-F1
#
_entry.id   AF-A0A3M6I9M4-F1
#
_cell.length_a   1.000
_cell.length_b   1.000
_cell.length_c   1.000
_cell.angle_alpha   90.00
_cell.angle_beta   90.00
_cell.angle_gamma   90.00
#
_symmetry.space_group_name_H-M   'P 1'
#
loop_
_entity.id
_entity.type
_entity.pdbx_description
1 polymer ?
#
loop_
_entity_poly.entity_id
_entity_poly.type
_entity_poly.pdbx_seq_one_letter_code
_entity_poly.pdbx_strand_id
1 'polypeptide(L)'
;MLISRCCNEVVLQRASPPLEMRPDCSSCHDLNELSGPHTMSFLRPKFITFDCYGTLTNFHMGTMTRELFADRVPAEQMDQFVKDFSAYRLDQVMGDWMPYDEILKVALARTCKRWNVEYREEGQLYYDAVPTWGPHADVPAGLSKI
;
A
#
# COMPACT_ATOMS: atom_id res chain seq x y z
N MET A 1 25.06 -33.83 0.58
CA MET A 1 25.49 -32.48 1.03
C MET A 1 24.26 -31.82 1.60
N LEU A 2 24.34 -31.38 2.86
CA LEU A 2 23.21 -31.17 3.78
C LEU A 2 22.23 -30.08 3.33
N ILE A 3 20.93 -30.38 3.37
CA ILE A 3 19.89 -29.37 3.60
C ILE A 3 19.36 -29.59 5.02
N SER A 4 19.57 -28.56 5.82
CA SER A 4 19.23 -28.42 7.23
C SER A 4 17.75 -28.72 7.50
N ARG A 5 17.50 -29.85 8.17
CA ARG A 5 16.29 -30.11 8.94
C ARG A 5 16.54 -29.59 10.36
N CYS A 6 15.77 -28.62 10.82
CA CYS A 6 15.18 -28.61 12.15
C CYS A 6 14.34 -27.35 12.36
N CYS A 7 13.28 -27.52 13.16
CA CYS A 7 12.35 -26.51 13.63
C CYS A 7 11.23 -26.11 12.65
N ASN A 8 10.22 -26.97 12.52
CA ASN A 8 8.86 -26.58 12.92
C ASN A 8 7.92 -27.80 12.99
N GLU A 9 8.04 -28.61 14.04
CA GLU A 9 7.12 -29.73 14.25
C GLU A 9 6.77 -29.87 15.73
N VAL A 10 6.04 -28.90 16.27
CA VAL A 10 5.17 -29.13 17.43
C VAL A 10 3.96 -28.23 17.29
N VAL A 11 2.78 -28.86 17.17
CA VAL A 11 1.43 -28.44 17.60
C VAL A 11 0.43 -28.94 16.55
N LEU A 12 0.16 -30.24 16.56
CA LEU A 12 -1.09 -30.81 16.06
C LEU A 12 -1.43 -32.02 16.92
N GLN A 13 -2.27 -31.80 17.95
CA GLN A 13 -3.28 -32.73 18.46
C GLN A 13 -3.93 -32.18 19.72
N ARG A 14 -5.06 -31.48 19.55
CA ARG A 14 -6.13 -31.44 20.55
C ARG A 14 -7.44 -31.60 19.80
N ALA A 15 -8.03 -32.79 19.94
CA ALA A 15 -9.36 -33.08 19.45
C ALA A 15 -10.38 -32.12 20.10
N SER A 16 -11.30 -31.58 19.31
CA SER A 16 -12.42 -30.78 19.82
C SER A 16 -13.47 -31.70 20.49
N PRO A 17 -14.06 -31.31 21.63
CA PRO A 17 -15.15 -32.07 22.24
C PRO A 17 -16.45 -31.96 21.42
N PRO A 18 -17.43 -32.86 21.62
CA PRO A 18 -18.65 -32.90 20.81
C PRO A 18 -19.54 -31.68 21.12
N LEU A 19 -20.25 -31.23 20.08
CA LEU A 19 -21.25 -30.16 20.16
C LEU A 19 -22.43 -30.59 21.03
N GLU A 20 -22.50 -30.08 22.26
CA GLU A 20 -23.74 -30.12 23.05
C GLU A 20 -24.79 -29.19 22.40
N MET A 21 -25.99 -29.73 22.20
CA MET A 21 -27.17 -29.00 21.74
C MET A 21 -27.43 -27.81 22.67
N ARG A 22 -27.38 -26.59 22.11
CA ARG A 22 -27.80 -25.39 22.82
C ARG A 22 -29.33 -25.42 23.05
N PRO A 23 -29.82 -24.96 24.22
CA PRO A 23 -31.25 -24.77 24.41
C PRO A 23 -31.78 -23.71 23.46
N ASP A 24 -33.09 -23.78 23.19
CA ASP A 24 -33.77 -23.02 22.15
C ASP A 24 -33.49 -21.51 22.22
N CYS A 25 -33.40 -20.91 21.03
CA CYS A 25 -33.30 -19.48 20.84
C CYS A 25 -34.71 -18.88 20.88
N SER A 26 -35.33 -18.79 22.06
CA SER A 26 -36.62 -18.10 22.22
C SER A 26 -36.60 -17.00 23.29
N SER A 27 -35.42 -16.61 23.80
CA SER A 27 -35.31 -15.53 24.80
C SER A 27 -34.34 -14.42 24.40
N CYS A 28 -34.23 -14.11 23.11
CA CYS A 28 -33.61 -12.85 22.67
C CYS A 28 -34.54 -11.66 22.95
N HIS A 29 -34.82 -11.39 24.23
CA HIS A 29 -35.29 -10.09 24.67
C HIS A 29 -34.27 -9.52 25.64
N ASP A 30 -33.86 -8.28 25.33
CA ASP A 30 -32.99 -7.38 26.09
C ASP A 30 -31.48 -7.66 26.13
N LEU A 31 -30.82 -7.26 25.03
CA LEU A 31 -29.39 -6.89 25.03
C LEU A 31 -29.08 -5.59 25.80
N ASN A 32 -30.02 -5.05 26.58
CA ASN A 32 -29.85 -3.80 27.31
C ASN A 32 -29.40 -3.96 28.78
N GLU A 33 -29.41 -5.18 29.34
CA GLU A 33 -29.09 -5.42 30.76
C GLU A 33 -27.65 -5.87 31.05
N LEU A 34 -26.69 -5.51 30.20
CA LEU A 34 -25.24 -5.61 30.53
C LEU A 34 -24.52 -4.27 30.37
N SER A 35 -25.18 -3.17 30.73
CA SER A 35 -24.61 -1.82 30.70
C SER A 35 -24.26 -1.33 32.11
N GLY A 36 -23.23 -1.93 32.72
CA GLY A 36 -22.43 -1.20 33.70
C GLY A 36 -21.75 0.00 33.03
N PRO A 37 -21.28 1.03 33.77
CA PRO A 37 -20.57 2.15 33.18
C PRO A 37 -19.22 1.67 32.65
N HIS A 38 -19.23 1.11 31.44
CA HIS A 38 -18.03 0.99 30.63
C HIS A 38 -17.63 2.41 30.27
N THR A 39 -16.85 3.03 31.14
CA THR A 39 -16.04 4.20 30.78
C THR A 39 -15.20 3.75 29.60
N MET A 40 -15.67 4.04 28.39
CA MET A 40 -14.86 3.98 27.18
C MET A 40 -13.68 4.90 27.46
N SER A 41 -12.53 4.32 27.78
CA SER A 41 -11.31 5.07 27.99
C SER A 41 -10.98 5.74 26.65
N PHE A 42 -11.29 7.03 26.56
CA PHE A 42 -11.07 7.78 25.33
C PHE A 42 -9.56 7.95 25.17
N LEU A 43 -8.96 7.18 24.26
CA LEU A 43 -7.57 7.36 23.87
C LEU A 43 -7.46 8.70 23.15
N ARG A 44 -6.72 9.65 23.74
CA ARG A 44 -6.37 10.92 23.09
C ARG A 44 -4.89 10.89 22.66
N PRO A 45 -4.59 10.64 21.38
CA PRO A 45 -3.22 10.59 20.90
C PRO A 45 -2.51 11.93 21.13
N LYS A 46 -1.23 11.87 21.50
CA LYS A 46 -0.37 13.07 21.63
C LYS A 46 0.31 13.44 20.31
N PHE A 47 0.48 12.46 19.43
CA PHE A 47 1.14 12.63 18.14
C PHE A 47 0.37 11.86 17.07
N ILE A 48 0.33 12.43 15.88
CA ILE A 48 -0.18 11.79 14.67
C ILE A 48 0.91 11.94 13.62
N THR A 49 1.39 10.81 13.09
CA THR A 49 2.37 10.77 12.01
C THR A 49 1.65 10.41 10.73
N PHE A 50 1.93 11.16 9.67
CA PHE A 50 1.40 10.89 8.34
C PHE A 50 2.52 10.44 7.42
N ASP A 51 2.23 9.44 6.61
CA ASP A 51 2.99 9.22 5.39
C ASP A 51 2.79 10.41 4.43
N CYS A 52 3.75 10.66 3.54
CA CYS A 52 3.69 11.79 2.61
C CYS A 52 3.06 11.41 1.26
N TYR A 53 3.56 10.37 0.60
CA TYR A 53 3.28 10.11 -0.82
C TYR A 53 2.03 9.26 -1.00
N GLY A 54 0.98 9.84 -1.60
CA GLY A 54 -0.31 9.18 -1.77
C GLY A 54 -1.24 9.37 -0.57
N THR A 55 -0.68 9.71 0.60
CA THR A 55 -1.45 10.03 1.82
C THR A 55 -1.71 11.53 1.95
N LEU A 56 -0.67 12.37 2.01
CA LEU A 56 -0.83 13.83 2.08
C LEU A 56 -0.74 14.48 0.71
N THR A 57 0.23 14.03 -0.09
CA THR A 57 0.48 14.54 -1.45
C THR A 57 -0.19 13.65 -2.49
N ASN A 58 -0.68 14.27 -3.56
CA ASN A 58 -1.25 13.52 -4.65
C ASN A 58 -0.12 12.85 -5.47
N PHE A 59 -0.05 11.53 -5.48
CA PHE A 59 1.08 10.82 -6.08
C PHE A 59 0.87 10.63 -7.59
N HIS A 60 1.09 11.69 -8.37
CA HIS A 60 0.78 11.81 -9.80
C HIS A 60 1.62 10.94 -10.76
N MET A 61 2.34 9.94 -10.26
CA MET A 61 3.20 9.04 -11.05
C MET A 61 2.48 8.42 -12.25
N GLY A 62 1.27 7.89 -12.03
CA GLY A 62 0.49 7.28 -13.12
C GLY A 62 -0.01 8.30 -14.15
N THR A 63 -0.36 9.52 -13.72
CA THR A 63 -0.80 10.59 -14.64
C THR A 63 0.36 11.03 -15.52
N MET A 64 1.50 11.35 -14.89
CA MET A 64 2.73 11.74 -15.60
C MET A 64 3.24 10.65 -16.54
N THR A 65 3.11 9.37 -16.17
CA THR A 65 3.47 8.24 -17.05
C THR A 65 2.62 8.21 -18.31
N ARG A 66 1.30 8.45 -18.19
CA ARG A 66 0.41 8.50 -19.35
C ARG A 66 0.80 9.62 -20.30
N GLU A 67 1.20 10.77 -19.77
CA GLU A 67 1.61 11.92 -20.56
C GLU A 67 2.95 11.70 -21.26
N LEU A 68 3.98 11.25 -20.54
CA LEU A 68 5.35 11.09 -21.06
C LEU A 68 5.50 9.97 -22.08
N PHE A 69 4.64 8.96 -22.02
CA PHE A 69 4.70 7.77 -22.88
C PHE A 69 3.56 7.69 -23.90
N ALA A 70 2.70 8.73 -24.00
CA ALA A 70 1.58 8.75 -24.94
C ALA A 70 2.00 8.58 -26.42
N ASP A 71 3.23 8.96 -26.77
CA ASP A 71 3.78 8.83 -28.12
C ASP A 71 4.27 7.40 -28.46
N ARG A 72 4.48 6.56 -27.44
CA ARG A 72 5.20 5.28 -27.56
C ARG A 72 4.42 4.06 -27.05
N VAL A 73 3.48 4.26 -26.14
CA VAL A 73 2.66 3.19 -25.55
C VAL A 73 1.21 3.37 -26.04
N PRO A 74 0.63 2.38 -26.73
CA PRO A 74 -0.76 2.43 -27.16
C PRO A 74 -1.72 2.63 -25.98
N ALA A 75 -2.76 3.45 -26.18
CA ALA A 75 -3.69 3.83 -25.12
C ALA A 75 -4.35 2.63 -24.45
N GLU A 76 -4.66 1.58 -25.22
CA GLU A 76 -5.26 0.34 -24.73
C GLU A 76 -4.32 -0.50 -23.84
N GLN A 77 -3.01 -0.23 -23.87
CA GLN A 77 -2.01 -0.93 -23.06
C GLN A 77 -1.43 -0.06 -21.93
N MET A 78 -1.75 1.24 -21.92
CA MET A 78 -1.19 2.21 -20.99
C MET A 78 -1.44 1.86 -19.52
N ASP A 79 -2.62 1.32 -19.18
CA ASP A 79 -2.92 0.89 -17.81
C ASP A 79 -1.97 -0.21 -17.33
N GLN A 80 -1.67 -1.17 -18.20
CA GLN A 80 -0.76 -2.26 -17.88
C GLN A 80 0.70 -1.76 -17.81
N PHE A 81 1.08 -0.81 -18.65
CA PHE A 81 2.40 -0.16 -18.60
C PHE A 81 2.61 0.58 -17.26
N VAL A 82 1.64 1.39 -16.83
CA VAL A 82 1.66 2.08 -15.53
C VAL A 82 1.72 1.09 -14.37
N LYS A 83 0.98 -0.02 -14.45
CA LYS A 83 0.99 -1.08 -13.44
C LYS A 83 2.37 -1.75 -13.33
N ASP A 84 2.99 -2.07 -14.46
CA ASP A 84 4.33 -2.65 -14.49
C ASP A 84 5.38 -1.68 -13.95
N PHE A 85 5.29 -0.39 -14.30
CA PHE A 85 6.15 0.64 -13.71
C PHE A 85 5.99 0.69 -12.19
N SER A 86 4.76 0.62 -11.68
CA SER A 86 4.52 0.58 -10.25
C SER A 86 5.12 -0.67 -9.59
N ALA A 87 5.03 -1.83 -10.23
CA ALA A 87 5.60 -3.07 -9.73
C ALA A 87 7.14 -3.01 -9.69
N TYR A 88 7.78 -2.47 -10.73
CA TYR A 88 9.25 -2.33 -10.74
C TYR A 88 9.75 -1.31 -9.71
N ARG A 89 9.01 -0.24 -9.44
CA ARG A 89 9.34 0.67 -8.32
C ARG A 89 9.28 -0.06 -6.97
N LEU A 90 8.23 -0.84 -6.74
CA LEU A 90 8.12 -1.64 -5.52
C LEU A 90 9.28 -2.64 -5.39
N ASP A 91 9.65 -3.30 -6.48
CA ASP A 91 10.78 -4.24 -6.52
C ASP A 91 12.11 -3.56 -6.11
N GLN A 92 12.35 -2.32 -6.57
CA GLN A 92 13.52 -1.54 -6.13
C GLN A 92 13.47 -1.17 -4.65
N VAL A 93 12.30 -0.75 -4.14
CA VAL A 93 12.13 -0.36 -2.73
C VAL A 93 12.32 -1.56 -1.78
N MET A 94 12.01 -2.77 -2.22
CA MET A 94 12.20 -4.00 -1.43
C MET A 94 13.63 -4.56 -1.49
N GLY A 95 14.51 -3.97 -2.31
CA GLY A 95 15.91 -4.36 -2.45
C GLY A 95 16.85 -3.64 -1.48
N ASP A 96 18.14 -3.62 -1.84
CA ASP A 96 19.13 -2.81 -1.13
C ASP A 96 18.78 -1.33 -1.20
N TRP A 97 19.14 -0.59 -0.14
CA TRP A 97 18.88 0.85 -0.10
C TRP A 97 19.53 1.57 -1.28
N MET A 98 18.77 2.46 -1.90
CA MET A 98 19.24 3.33 -2.98
C MET A 98 18.48 4.68 -2.94
N PRO A 99 19.08 5.77 -3.45
CA PRO A 99 18.41 7.06 -3.58
C PRO A 99 17.12 6.98 -4.41
N TYR A 100 16.13 7.79 -4.06
CA TYR A 100 14.81 7.71 -4.68
C TYR A 100 14.80 8.06 -6.18
N ASP A 101 15.65 8.98 -6.61
CA ASP A 101 15.82 9.30 -8.03
C ASP A 101 16.39 8.10 -8.81
N GLU A 102 17.35 7.38 -8.22
CA GLU A 102 17.86 6.14 -8.80
C GLU A 102 16.79 5.05 -8.86
N ILE A 103 15.92 4.92 -7.84
CA ILE A 103 14.76 4.00 -7.86
C ILE A 103 13.92 4.26 -9.11
N LEU A 104 13.60 5.52 -9.39
CA LEU A 104 12.77 5.90 -10.51
C LEU A 104 13.46 5.62 -11.86
N LYS A 105 14.73 5.99 -11.98
CA LYS A 105 15.55 5.74 -13.18
C LYS A 105 15.64 4.25 -13.50
N VAL A 106 16.00 3.41 -12.52
CA VAL A 106 16.13 1.96 -12.70
C VAL A 106 14.78 1.30 -12.98
N ALA A 107 13.73 1.68 -12.25
CA ALA A 107 12.39 1.14 -12.47
C ALA A 107 11.85 1.46 -13.87
N LEU A 108 12.03 2.70 -14.36
CA LEU A 108 11.63 3.09 -15.72
C LEU A 108 12.45 2.36 -16.78
N ALA A 109 13.77 2.30 -16.63
CA ALA A 109 14.63 1.58 -17.57
C ALA A 109 14.22 0.11 -17.69
N ARG A 110 13.90 -0.56 -16.57
CA ARG A 110 13.39 -1.94 -16.55
C ARG A 110 12.01 -2.06 -17.19
N THR A 111 11.11 -1.11 -16.92
CA THR A 111 9.78 -1.09 -17.53
C THR A 111 9.88 -0.93 -19.05
N CYS A 112 10.60 0.08 -19.53
CA CYS A 112 10.80 0.34 -20.95
C CYS A 112 11.46 -0.86 -21.65
N LYS A 113 12.46 -1.49 -21.03
CA LYS A 113 13.10 -2.71 -21.54
C LYS A 113 12.11 -3.87 -21.67
N ARG A 114 11.25 -4.11 -20.68
CA ARG A 114 10.22 -5.16 -20.74
C ARG A 114 9.24 -4.95 -21.89
N TRP A 115 8.89 -3.69 -22.12
CA TRP A 115 7.91 -3.28 -23.12
C TRP A 115 8.49 -3.00 -24.51
N ASN A 116 9.81 -3.15 -24.68
CA ASN A 116 10.53 -2.78 -25.89
C ASN A 116 10.23 -1.33 -26.33
N VAL A 117 10.15 -0.42 -25.36
CA VAL A 117 9.96 1.02 -25.55
C VAL A 117 11.31 1.71 -25.34
N GLU A 118 11.60 2.72 -26.15
CA GLU A 118 12.77 3.58 -25.97
C GLU A 118 12.70 4.31 -24.63
N TYR A 119 13.77 4.22 -23.83
CA TYR A 119 13.95 5.00 -22.60
C TYR A 119 14.84 6.22 -22.92
N ARG A 120 14.38 7.43 -22.59
CA ARG A 120 15.03 8.72 -22.88
C ARG A 120 15.50 9.44 -21.61
N GLU A 121 15.90 8.68 -20.60
CA GLU A 121 16.30 9.21 -19.28
C GLU A 121 15.17 9.98 -18.56
N GLU A 122 13.90 9.61 -18.79
CA GLU A 122 12.75 10.31 -18.21
C GLU A 122 12.71 10.23 -16.68
N GLY A 123 13.45 9.32 -16.04
CA GLY A 123 13.43 9.12 -14.58
C GLY A 123 13.74 10.38 -13.77
N GLN A 124 14.61 11.25 -14.27
CA GLN A 124 14.90 12.52 -13.60
C GLN A 124 13.67 13.45 -13.59
N LEU A 125 12.88 13.47 -14.67
CA LEU A 125 11.68 14.30 -14.76
C LEU A 125 10.67 13.95 -13.66
N TYR A 126 10.51 12.67 -13.34
CA TYR A 126 9.63 12.25 -12.26
C TYR A 126 10.12 12.76 -10.91
N TYR A 127 11.41 12.62 -10.63
CA TYR A 127 12.00 13.07 -9.36
C TYR A 127 11.82 14.58 -9.18
N ASP A 128 12.12 15.35 -10.23
CA ASP A 128 12.00 16.81 -10.22
C ASP A 128 10.55 17.28 -10.10
N ALA A 129 9.58 16.47 -10.55
CA ALA A 129 8.16 16.78 -10.46
C ALA A 129 7.56 16.49 -9.07
N VAL A 130 8.14 15.60 -8.26
CA VAL A 130 7.59 15.20 -6.94
C VAL A 130 7.22 16.41 -6.05
N PRO A 131 8.06 17.46 -5.90
CA PRO A 131 7.73 18.60 -5.05
C PRO A 131 6.55 19.45 -5.56
N THR A 132 6.13 19.25 -6.81
CA THR A 132 5.10 20.08 -7.47
C THR A 132 3.68 19.53 -7.34
N TRP A 133 3.53 18.28 -6.90
CA TRP A 133 2.27 17.55 -6.99
C TRP A 133 1.17 17.97 -6.00
N GLY A 134 1.49 18.85 -5.06
CA GLY A 134 0.52 19.41 -4.13
C GLY A 134 -0.16 18.39 -3.21
N PRO A 135 -0.95 18.86 -2.23
CA PRO A 135 -1.73 17.99 -1.36
C PRO A 135 -3.02 17.52 -2.04
N HIS A 136 -3.64 16.46 -1.50
CA HIS A 136 -5.05 16.17 -1.81
C HIS A 136 -5.94 17.33 -1.34
N ALA A 137 -7.09 17.53 -2.00
CA ALA A 137 -7.94 18.71 -1.78
C ALA A 137 -8.46 18.84 -0.33
N ASP A 138 -8.66 17.71 0.34
CA ASP A 138 -9.18 17.62 1.71
C ASP A 138 -8.10 17.73 2.79
N VAL A 139 -6.82 17.51 2.44
CA VAL A 139 -5.70 17.49 3.39
C VAL A 139 -5.55 18.81 4.17
N PRO A 140 -5.55 20.01 3.55
CA PRO A 140 -5.42 21.27 4.31
C PRO A 140 -6.55 21.45 5.33
N ALA A 141 -7.79 21.14 4.96
CA ALA A 141 -8.94 21.25 5.86
C ALA A 141 -8.89 20.20 6.98
N GLY A 142 -8.42 18.98 6.69
CA GLY A 142 -8.23 17.92 7.68
C GLY A 142 -7.17 18.28 8.72
N LEU A 143 -5.99 18.73 8.26
CA LEU A 143 -4.87 19.08 9.13
C LEU A 143 -5.13 20.35 9.96
N SER A 144 -6.05 21.23 9.55
CA SER A 144 -6.40 22.42 10.34
C SER A 144 -7.13 22.11 11.67
N LYS A 145 -7.59 20.88 11.86
CA LYS A 145 -8.43 20.44 12.99
C LYS A 145 -7.69 19.61 14.03
N ILE A 146 -6.43 19.25 13.76
CA ILE A 146 -5.59 18.41 14.63
C ILE A 146 -4.55 19.26 15.35
#